data_AF-A0A3D0URQ3-F1
#
_entry.id   AF-A0A3D0URQ3-F1
#
_cell.length_a   1.000
_cell.length_b   1.000
_cell.length_c   1.000
_cell.angle_alpha   90.00
_cell.angle_beta   90.00
_cell.angle_gamma   90.00
#
_symmetry.space_group_name_H-M   'P 1'
#
loop_
_entity.id
_entity.type
_entity.pdbx_description
1 polymer ?
#
loop_
_entity_poly.entity_id
_entity_poly.type
_entity_poly.pdbx_seq_one_letter_code
_entity_poly.pdbx_strand_id
1 'polypeptide(L)' 'MSNPTLCTRKLTKHLVPELPKRNLGFLCEHFGITNSRAHRALYDVHATTELLKNYLRIADEQGKSLDYLLATLNK' A
#
# COMPACT_ATOMS: atom_id res chain seq x y z
N MET A 1 19.51 -14.21 5.95
CA MET A 1 18.39 -13.52 6.63
C MET A 1 17.49 -12.92 5.56
N SER A 2 16.25 -13.40 5.46
CA SER A 2 15.23 -12.77 4.61
C SER A 2 14.51 -11.73 5.46
N ASN A 3 14.59 -10.46 5.08
CA ASN A 3 13.79 -9.41 5.72
C ASN A 3 12.44 -9.38 4.98
N PRO A 4 11.34 -9.82 5.61
CA PRO A 4 10.04 -9.78 4.95
C PRO A 4 9.66 -8.33 4.63
N THR A 5 9.20 -8.09 3.41
CA THR A 5 8.84 -6.75 2.92
C THR A 5 7.37 -6.67 2.56
N LEU A 6 6.77 -5.51 2.76
CA LEU A 6 5.44 -5.19 2.23
C LEU A 6 5.58 -4.08 1.21
N CYS A 7 5.32 -4.41 -0.05
CA CYS A 7 5.29 -3.43 -1.13
C CYS A 7 3.85 -2.95 -1.32
N THR A 8 3.59 -1.66 -1.13
CA THR A 8 2.27 -1.05 -1.33
C THR A 8 1.72 -1.29 -2.73
N ARG A 9 2.56 -1.33 -3.77
CA ARG A 9 2.12 -1.71 -5.13
C ARG A 9 1.63 -3.16 -5.24
N LYS A 10 2.29 -4.09 -4.56
CA LYS A 10 1.86 -5.50 -4.49
C LYS A 10 0.55 -5.61 -3.70
N LEU A 11 0.43 -4.88 -2.60
CA LEU A 11 -0.81 -4.77 -1.83
C LEU A 11 -1.95 -4.22 -2.67
N THR A 12 -1.75 -3.16 -3.45
CA THR A 12 -2.77 -2.64 -4.38
C THR A 12 -3.27 -3.72 -5.32
N LYS A 13 -2.36 -4.48 -5.96
CA LYS A 13 -2.73 -5.55 -6.89
C LYS A 13 -3.56 -6.65 -6.21
N HIS A 14 -3.28 -6.95 -4.94
CA HIS A 14 -3.91 -8.05 -4.24
C HIS A 14 -5.21 -7.67 -3.51
N LEU A 15 -5.28 -6.46 -2.96
CA LEU A 15 -6.40 -6.00 -2.14
C LEU A 15 -7.43 -5.19 -2.93
N VAL A 16 -6.99 -4.48 -3.99
CA VAL A 16 -7.81 -3.56 -4.79
C VAL A 16 -7.51 -3.74 -6.29
N PRO A 17 -7.71 -4.96 -6.83
CA PRO A 17 -7.30 -5.32 -8.19
C PRO A 17 -7.99 -4.49 -9.29
N GLU A 18 -9.16 -3.93 -9.02
CA GLU A 18 -9.99 -3.12 -9.91
C GLU A 18 -9.39 -1.75 -10.26
N LEU A 19 -8.39 -1.29 -9.49
CA LEU A 19 -7.77 0.01 -9.77
C LEU A 19 -6.95 -0.02 -11.07
N PRO A 20 -7.19 0.95 -11.98
CA PRO A 20 -6.54 0.97 -13.29
C PRO A 20 -5.06 1.35 -13.21
N LYS A 21 -4.65 2.04 -12.14
CA LYS A 21 -3.29 2.56 -11.95
C LYS A 21 -2.80 2.25 -10.54
N ARG A 22 -1.47 2.15 -10.40
CA ARG A 22 -0.80 1.76 -9.13
C ARG A 22 0.41 2.64 -8.80
N ASN A 23 0.48 3.84 -9.37
CA ASN A 23 1.49 4.82 -8.99
C ASN A 23 1.04 5.58 -7.74
N LEU A 24 2.01 6.07 -6.95
CA LEU A 24 1.72 6.67 -5.64
C LEU A 24 0.74 7.85 -5.76
N GLY A 25 0.90 8.72 -6.76
CA GLY A 25 0.02 9.88 -6.96
C GLY A 25 -1.45 9.48 -7.17
N PHE A 26 -1.71 8.54 -8.08
CA PHE A 26 -3.07 8.03 -8.31
C PHE A 26 -3.67 7.37 -7.07
N LEU A 27 -2.87 6.61 -6.32
CA LEU A 27 -3.34 5.96 -5.10
C LEU A 27 -3.62 6.98 -4.00
N CYS A 28 -2.78 8.01 -3.87
CA CYS A 28 -3.02 9.10 -2.95
C CYS A 28 -4.33 9.82 -3.27
N GLU A 29 -4.59 10.13 -4.54
CA GLU A 29 -5.85 10.74 -4.98
C GLU A 29 -7.05 9.84 -4.65
N HIS A 30 -6.98 8.55 -4.98
CA HIS A 30 -8.04 7.60 -4.72
C HIS A 30 -8.38 7.44 -3.23
N PHE A 31 -7.36 7.44 -2.36
CA PHE A 31 -7.52 7.28 -0.91
C PHE A 31 -7.63 8.62 -0.14
N GLY A 32 -7.68 9.76 -0.83
CA GLY A 32 -7.76 11.08 -0.20
C GLY A 32 -6.51 11.48 0.61
N ILE A 33 -5.33 10.95 0.25
CA ILE A 33 -4.06 11.23 0.93
C ILE A 33 -3.41 12.47 0.31
N THR A 34 -3.12 13.48 1.12
CA THR A 34 -2.43 14.69 0.65
C THR A 34 -0.93 14.44 0.48
N ASN A 35 -0.42 14.52 -0.75
CA ASN A 35 1.02 14.53 -1.04
C ASN A 35 1.46 15.91 -1.57
N SER A 36 1.49 16.90 -0.67
CA SER A 36 1.69 18.33 -1.00
C SER A 36 3.07 18.68 -1.58
N ARG A 37 4.06 17.79 -1.46
CA ARG A 37 5.41 17.96 -2.04
C ARG A 37 5.92 16.63 -2.58
N ALA A 38 5.18 16.06 -3.53
CA ALA A 38 5.61 14.89 -4.27
C ALA A 38 7.05 15.04 -4.79
N HIS A 39 7.80 13.95 -4.88
CA HIS A 39 9.22 13.90 -5.27
C HIS A 39 10.23 14.29 -4.20
N ARG A 40 9.79 14.69 -3.01
CA ARG A 40 10.64 14.74 -1.82
C ARG A 40 10.47 13.43 -1.07
N ALA A 41 11.56 12.68 -0.89
CA ALA A 41 11.56 11.37 -0.26
C ALA A 41 10.77 11.32 1.06
N LEU A 42 10.87 12.37 1.89
CA LEU A 42 10.11 12.48 3.13
C LEU A 42 8.59 12.45 2.90
N TYR A 43 8.08 13.21 1.94
CA TYR A 43 6.65 13.29 1.65
C TYR A 43 6.15 12.00 0.99
N ASP A 44 6.98 11.38 0.15
CA ASP A 44 6.66 10.07 -0.43
C ASP A 44 6.59 8.98 0.66
N VAL A 45 7.44 9.03 1.69
CA VAL A 45 7.36 8.13 2.85
C VAL A 45 6.07 8.38 3.63
N HIS A 46 5.74 9.63 3.96
CA HIS A 46 4.47 9.95 4.65
C HIS A 46 3.25 9.45 3.88
N ALA A 47 3.19 9.74 2.58
CA ALA A 47 2.12 9.27 1.71
C ALA A 47 2.05 7.74 1.66
N THR A 48 3.20 7.06 1.58
CA THR A 48 3.29 5.60 1.58
C THR A 48 2.82 4.99 2.91
N THR A 49 3.13 5.61 4.05
CA THR A 49 2.69 5.15 5.37
C THR A 49 1.17 5.26 5.51
N GLU A 50 0.57 6.38 5.10
CA GLU A 50 -0.89 6.53 5.11
C GLU A 50 -1.58 5.55 4.16
N LEU A 51 -0.98 5.33 2.99
CA LEU A 51 -1.47 4.32 2.04
C LEU A 51 -1.40 2.91 2.64
N LEU A 52 -0.32 2.56 3.33
CA LEU A 52 -0.17 1.28 4.00
C LEU A 52 -1.26 1.07 5.08
N LYS A 53 -1.55 2.09 5.89
CA LYS A 53 -2.64 2.02 6.90
C LYS A 53 -3.99 1.72 6.25
N ASN A 54 -4.28 2.35 5.11
CA ASN A 54 -5.51 2.06 4.36
C ASN A 54 -5.55 0.60 3.88
N TYR A 55 -4.45 0.07 3.35
CA TYR A 55 -4.38 -1.33 2.94
C TYR A 55 -4.52 -2.31 4.10
N LEU A 56 -3.94 -2.02 5.27
CA LEU A 56 -4.11 -2.89 6.44
C LEU A 56 -5.56 -2.94 6.91
N ARG A 57 -6.29 -1.82 6.85
CA ARG A 57 -7.73 -1.80 7.14
C ARG A 57 -8.53 -2.62 6.14
N ILE A 58 -8.27 -2.46 4.85
CA ILE A 58 -8.93 -3.25 3.80
C ILE A 58 -8.63 -4.74 3.97
N ALA A 59 -7.40 -5.09 4.34
CA ALA A 59 -7.03 -6.47 4.59
C ALA A 59 -7.79 -7.04 5.79
N ASP A 60 -7.91 -6.28 6.88
CA ASP A 60 -8.68 -6.66 8.07
C ASP A 60 -10.17 -6.87 7.74
N GLU A 61 -10.78 -5.95 6.98
CA GLU A 61 -12.15 -6.07 6.48
C GLU A 61 -12.36 -7.29 5.56
N GLN A 62 -11.32 -7.71 4.82
CA GLN A 62 -11.31 -8.92 4.00
C GLN A 62 -10.92 -10.20 4.78
N GLY A 63 -10.67 -10.11 6.09
CA GLY A 63 -10.25 -11.24 6.93
C GLY A 63 -8.83 -11.76 6.62
N LYS A 64 -7.97 -10.93 6.03
CA LYS A 64 -6.59 -11.28 5.64
C LYS A 64 -5.59 -10.82 6.71
N SER A 65 -4.95 -11.77 7.37
CA SER A 65 -3.93 -11.49 8.39
C SER A 65 -2.61 -10.96 7.80
N LEU A 66 -1.79 -10.33 8.65
CA LEU A 66 -0.44 -9.89 8.26
C LEU A 66 0.42 -11.07 7.79
N ASP A 67 0.38 -12.21 8.47
CA ASP A 67 1.12 -13.41 8.08
C ASP A 67 0.68 -13.93 6.71
N TYR A 68 -0.62 -13.92 6.43
CA TYR A 68 -1.16 -14.27 5.12
C TYR A 68 -0.62 -13.36 4.01
N LEU A 69 -0.62 -12.04 4.25
CA LEU A 69 -0.10 -11.06 3.29
C LEU A 69 1.41 -11.24 3.08
N LEU A 70 2.18 -11.45 4.15
CA LEU A 70 3.62 -11.67 4.06
C LEU A 70 3.94 -12.94 3.28
N ALA A 71 3.24 -14.05 3.57
CA ALA A 71 3.39 -15.32 2.88
C ALA A 71 2.97 -15.25 1.40
N THR A 72 2.01 -14.39 1.05
CA THR A 72 1.51 -14.25 -0.32
C THR A 72 2.38 -13.32 -1.16
N LEU A 73 2.94 -12.26 -0.57
CA LEU A 73 3.63 -11.19 -1.31
C LEU A 73 5.16 -11.28 -1.32
N ASN A 74 5.78 -12.06 -0.42
CA ASN A 74 7.23 -12.29 -0.36
C ASN A 74 7.68 -13.63 -0.97
N LYS A 75 6.80 -14.32 -1.70
CA LYS A 75 7.19 -15.35 -2.65
C LYS A 75 7.77 -14.71 -3.90
#